data_AF-A0A7S9WR58-F1
#
_entry.id   AF-A0A7S9WR58-F1
#
_cell.length_a   1.000
_cell.length_b   1.000
_cell.length_c   1.000
_cell.angle_alpha   90.00
_cell.angle_beta   90.00
_cell.angle_gamma   90.00
#
_symmetry.space_group_name_H-M   'P 1'
#
loop_
_entity.id
_entity.type
_entity.pdbx_description
1 polymer ?
#
loop_
_entity_poly.entity_id
_entity_poly.type
_entity_poly.pdbx_seq_one_letter_code
_entity_poly.pdbx_strand_id
1 'polypeptide(L)'
;MLKFREFLQLFCIIAIELPLEILGYIIVPIALAFCNKQSEHLPKWARYFEDASDYYDGENSAINGDSGWQKEHYPNGKNRTYFARLRWLYRNRIGYFSSRINGVKVSEIEPSSVRVQGNPKVTSNGGAVSDFCKVTLKLKDGRSRFGLFKTIRYRGFLSGFYCRIYVGWKLLDVAEMNEYNKDTFLQSDDKAFLKSVWAVNPFKRVQNER
;
A
#
# COMPACT_ATOMS: atom_id res chain seq x y z
N MET A 1 11.14 15.46 10.10
CA MET A 1 10.45 16.39 9.16
C MET A 1 10.73 15.96 7.72
N LEU A 2 9.80 16.26 6.79
CA LEU A 2 10.02 16.02 5.36
C LEU A 2 10.94 17.09 4.77
N LYS A 3 11.86 16.69 3.90
CA LYS A 3 12.70 17.60 3.12
C LYS A 3 11.89 18.17 1.95
N PHE A 4 12.29 19.31 1.40
CA PHE A 4 11.61 19.94 0.26
C PHE A 4 11.42 18.98 -0.94
N ARG A 5 12.46 18.20 -1.28
CA ARG A 5 12.37 17.17 -2.34
C ARG A 5 11.33 16.08 -2.05
N GLU A 6 11.20 15.66 -0.79
CA GLU A 6 10.21 14.65 -0.37
C GLU A 6 8.79 15.23 -0.44
N PHE A 7 8.63 16.50 -0.08
CA PHE A 7 7.38 17.22 -0.25
C PHE A 7 6.96 17.31 -1.72
N LEU A 8 7.88 17.67 -2.62
CA LEU A 8 7.62 17.69 -4.06
C LEU A 8 7.24 16.29 -4.60
N GLN A 9 7.95 15.23 -4.16
CA GLN A 9 7.60 13.86 -4.52
C GLN A 9 6.18 13.50 -4.08
N LEU A 10 5.80 13.85 -2.83
CA LEU A 10 4.45 13.62 -2.33
C LEU A 10 3.40 14.40 -3.12
N PHE A 11 3.68 15.67 -3.44
CA PHE A 11 2.79 16.48 -4.25
C PHE A 11 2.57 15.86 -5.63
N CYS A 12 3.63 15.40 -6.31
CA CYS A 12 3.51 14.73 -7.60
C CYS A 12 2.72 13.41 -7.51
N ILE A 13 2.93 12.60 -6.45
CA ILE A 13 2.13 11.39 -6.20
C ILE A 13 0.65 11.76 -6.14
N ILE A 14 0.27 12.71 -5.29
CA ILE A 14 -1.13 13.11 -5.08
C ILE A 14 -1.72 13.71 -6.36
N ALA A 15 -0.99 14.59 -7.05
CA ALA A 15 -1.46 15.25 -8.27
C ALA A 15 -1.78 14.26 -9.41
N ILE A 16 -1.07 13.13 -9.47
CA ILE A 16 -1.27 12.09 -10.48
C ILE A 16 -2.32 11.06 -10.03
N GLU A 17 -2.23 10.60 -8.78
CA GLU A 17 -3.05 9.49 -8.28
C GLU A 17 -4.47 9.92 -7.92
N LEU A 18 -4.67 11.13 -7.38
CA LEU A 18 -6.00 11.60 -7.00
C LEU A 18 -6.98 11.62 -8.20
N PRO A 19 -6.62 12.17 -9.38
CA PRO A 19 -7.48 12.07 -10.56
C PRO A 19 -7.78 10.62 -10.97
N LEU A 20 -6.79 9.73 -10.90
CA LEU A 20 -6.99 8.31 -11.23
C LEU A 20 -7.91 7.62 -10.21
N GLU A 21 -7.78 7.90 -8.91
CA GLU A 21 -8.69 7.37 -7.90
C GLU A 21 -10.13 7.84 -8.13
N ILE A 22 -10.33 9.11 -8.52
CA ILE A 22 -11.65 9.65 -8.85
C ILE A 22 -12.23 8.94 -10.08
N LEU A 23 -11.43 8.81 -11.16
CA LEU A 23 -11.83 8.10 -12.38
C LEU A 23 -12.15 6.63 -12.09
N GLY A 24 -11.45 6.01 -11.14
CA GLY A 24 -11.66 4.63 -10.71
C GLY A 24 -13.09 4.36 -10.24
N TYR A 25 -13.78 5.33 -9.63
CA TYR A 25 -15.18 5.15 -9.23
C TYR A 25 -16.13 4.91 -10.40
N ILE A 26 -15.81 5.43 -11.58
CA ILE A 26 -16.62 5.29 -12.81
C ILE A 26 -16.10 4.12 -13.64
N ILE A 27 -14.78 4.04 -13.85
CA ILE A 27 -14.17 3.05 -14.75
C ILE A 27 -14.29 1.62 -14.20
N VAL A 28 -14.07 1.41 -12.89
CA VAL A 28 -14.06 0.08 -12.29
C VAL A 28 -15.42 -0.64 -12.42
N PRO A 29 -16.57 -0.02 -12.08
CA PRO A 29 -17.88 -0.64 -12.27
C PRO A 29 -18.13 -1.09 -13.71
N ILE A 30 -17.76 -0.26 -14.68
CA ILE A 30 -17.94 -0.52 -16.11
C ILE A 30 -17.02 -1.67 -16.54
N ALA A 31 -15.74 -1.60 -16.19
CA ALA A 31 -14.75 -2.63 -16.53
C ALA A 31 -15.11 -4.00 -15.93
N LEU A 32 -15.61 -4.04 -14.70
CA LEU A 32 -16.06 -5.28 -14.04
C LEU A 32 -17.28 -5.90 -14.72
N ALA A 33 -18.14 -5.12 -15.38
CA ALA A 33 -19.29 -5.67 -16.11
C ALA A 33 -18.86 -6.56 -17.30
N PHE A 34 -17.63 -6.38 -17.81
CA PHE A 34 -17.02 -7.21 -18.84
C PHE A 34 -16.26 -8.43 -18.28
N CYS A 35 -16.17 -8.59 -16.95
CA CYS A 35 -15.48 -9.71 -16.31
C CYS A 35 -16.45 -10.85 -16.01
N ASN A 36 -16.06 -12.08 -16.34
CA ASN A 36 -16.81 -13.29 -15.97
C ASN A 36 -16.24 -13.91 -14.67
N LYS A 37 -16.83 -15.03 -14.20
CA LYS A 37 -16.40 -15.70 -12.95
C LYS A 37 -14.96 -16.24 -13.00
N GLN A 38 -14.42 -16.49 -14.18
CA GLN A 38 -13.05 -16.98 -14.37
C GLN A 38 -12.04 -15.84 -14.56
N SER A 39 -12.50 -14.60 -14.73
CA SER A 39 -11.60 -13.46 -14.85
C SER A 39 -10.79 -13.28 -13.56
N GLU A 40 -9.47 -13.24 -13.70
CA GLU A 40 -8.54 -12.83 -12.63
C GLU A 40 -8.19 -11.34 -12.71
N HIS A 41 -8.64 -10.70 -13.79
CA HIS A 41 -8.07 -9.47 -14.30
C HIS A 41 -9.16 -8.61 -14.95
N LEU A 42 -9.08 -7.29 -14.79
CA LEU A 42 -9.83 -6.33 -15.59
C LEU A 42 -9.42 -6.43 -17.08
N PRO A 43 -10.21 -5.89 -18.01
CA PRO A 43 -9.76 -5.66 -19.38
C PRO A 43 -8.44 -4.89 -19.43
N LYS A 44 -7.59 -5.14 -20.43
CA LYS A 44 -6.25 -4.54 -20.53
C LYS A 44 -6.26 -3.00 -20.43
N TRP A 45 -7.27 -2.35 -21.00
CA TRP A 45 -7.42 -0.89 -20.96
C TRP A 45 -7.71 -0.34 -19.56
N ALA A 46 -8.27 -1.17 -18.66
CA ALA A 46 -8.58 -0.82 -17.27
C ALA A 46 -7.60 -1.44 -16.25
N ARG A 47 -6.51 -2.06 -16.71
CA ARG A 47 -5.51 -2.75 -15.87
C ARG A 47 -4.93 -1.85 -14.78
N TYR A 48 -4.88 -0.54 -14.98
CA TYR A 48 -4.38 0.40 -13.97
C TYR A 48 -5.23 0.45 -12.69
N PHE A 49 -6.51 0.05 -12.74
CA PHE A 49 -7.48 0.19 -11.66
C PHE A 49 -7.69 -1.08 -10.83
N GLU A 50 -7.14 -2.22 -11.26
CA GLU A 50 -7.12 -3.42 -10.40
C GLU A 50 -6.02 -3.31 -9.35
N ASP A 51 -6.00 -4.25 -8.39
CA ASP A 51 -4.81 -4.37 -7.56
C ASP A 51 -3.63 -4.92 -8.38
N ALA A 52 -2.41 -4.66 -7.90
CA ALA A 52 -1.22 -5.30 -8.43
C ALA A 52 -1.41 -6.83 -8.43
N SER A 53 -0.84 -7.51 -9.42
CA SER A 53 -0.80 -8.99 -9.47
C SER A 53 0.23 -9.54 -8.48
N ASP A 54 0.23 -9.02 -7.26
CA ASP A 54 1.00 -9.56 -6.16
C ASP A 54 0.39 -10.93 -5.84
N TYR A 55 1.26 -11.92 -5.63
CA TYR A 55 0.83 -13.25 -5.23
C TYR A 55 0.92 -13.31 -3.72
N TYR A 56 -0.20 -13.51 -3.03
CA TYR A 56 -0.21 -13.77 -1.60
C TYR A 56 -0.58 -15.24 -1.41
N ASP A 57 0.30 -16.02 -0.80
CA ASP A 57 0.12 -17.48 -0.65
C ASP A 57 -0.10 -18.19 -2.00
N GLY A 58 0.52 -17.69 -3.08
CA GLY A 58 0.35 -18.22 -4.44
C GLY A 58 -0.96 -17.84 -5.14
N GLU A 59 -1.82 -17.03 -4.50
CA GLU A 59 -3.05 -16.52 -5.09
C GLU A 59 -2.90 -15.06 -5.56
N ASN A 60 -3.34 -14.79 -6.79
CA ASN A 60 -3.28 -13.46 -7.38
C ASN A 60 -4.41 -12.57 -6.83
N SER A 61 -4.05 -11.47 -6.17
CA SER A 61 -5.03 -10.56 -5.57
C SER A 61 -5.84 -9.74 -6.57
N ALA A 62 -5.29 -9.47 -7.77
CA ALA A 62 -5.76 -8.53 -8.80
C ALA A 62 -7.19 -7.99 -8.61
N ILE A 63 -8.22 -8.66 -9.15
CA ILE A 63 -9.62 -8.25 -8.93
C ILE A 63 -10.33 -9.06 -7.83
N ASN A 64 -9.71 -10.11 -7.32
CA ASN A 64 -10.37 -11.13 -6.49
C ASN A 64 -10.05 -11.04 -4.98
N GLY A 65 -9.17 -10.13 -4.56
CA GLY A 65 -8.80 -9.98 -3.14
C GLY A 65 -7.54 -10.76 -2.76
N ASP A 66 -6.70 -10.14 -1.93
CA ASP A 66 -5.60 -10.84 -1.24
C ASP A 66 -6.14 -11.85 -0.20
N SER A 67 -5.27 -12.76 0.26
CA SER A 67 -5.67 -13.83 1.19
C SER A 67 -6.25 -13.30 2.51
N GLY A 68 -5.75 -12.17 3.00
CA GLY A 68 -6.28 -11.49 4.19
C GLY A 68 -7.69 -10.96 3.99
N TRP A 69 -7.95 -10.28 2.87
CA TRP A 69 -9.27 -9.77 2.51
C TRP A 69 -10.27 -10.91 2.32
N GLN A 70 -9.86 -11.95 1.60
CA GLN A 70 -10.64 -13.15 1.39
C GLN A 70 -11.08 -13.76 2.73
N LYS A 71 -10.13 -13.96 3.66
CA LYS A 71 -10.40 -14.49 5.00
C LYS A 71 -11.38 -13.63 5.82
N GLU A 72 -11.24 -12.31 5.76
CA GLU A 72 -12.07 -11.40 6.56
C GLU A 72 -13.47 -11.16 5.98
N HIS A 73 -13.61 -11.20 4.64
CA HIS A 73 -14.82 -10.71 3.97
C HIS A 73 -15.58 -11.79 3.21
N TYR A 74 -14.98 -12.94 2.91
CA TYR A 74 -15.60 -14.01 2.12
C TYR A 74 -15.84 -15.23 3.01
N PRO A 75 -17.09 -15.52 3.40
CA PRO A 75 -17.43 -16.62 4.32
C PRO A 75 -16.91 -18.00 3.90
N ASN A 76 -16.76 -18.23 2.59
CA ASN A 76 -16.28 -19.50 2.01
C ASN A 76 -14.83 -19.40 1.50
N GLY A 77 -14.07 -18.39 1.92
CA GLY A 77 -12.73 -18.10 1.42
C GLY A 77 -12.70 -17.48 0.02
N LYS A 78 -13.64 -17.80 -0.88
CA LYS A 78 -13.68 -17.24 -2.25
C LYS A 78 -15.02 -16.59 -2.57
N ASN A 79 -14.99 -15.33 -3.05
CA ASN A 79 -16.18 -14.64 -3.53
C ASN A 79 -15.86 -13.83 -4.80
N ARG A 80 -16.28 -14.38 -5.94
CA ARG A 80 -16.02 -13.81 -7.28
C ARG A 80 -17.21 -13.03 -7.85
N THR A 81 -18.16 -12.64 -7.00
CA THR A 81 -19.30 -11.84 -7.43
C THR A 81 -18.87 -10.43 -7.81
N TYR A 82 -19.65 -9.78 -8.68
CA TYR A 82 -19.42 -8.40 -9.10
C TYR A 82 -19.21 -7.46 -7.91
N PHE A 83 -20.13 -7.48 -6.92
CA PHE A 83 -20.06 -6.61 -5.76
C PHE A 83 -18.87 -6.90 -4.83
N ALA A 84 -18.46 -8.18 -4.71
CA ALA A 84 -17.28 -8.54 -3.92
C ALA A 84 -16.00 -7.96 -4.54
N ARG A 85 -15.86 -8.06 -5.87
CA ARG A 85 -14.74 -7.49 -6.63
C ARG A 85 -14.77 -5.96 -6.61
N LEU A 86 -15.95 -5.37 -6.77
CA LEU A 86 -16.12 -3.92 -6.70
C LEU A 86 -15.69 -3.38 -5.34
N ARG A 87 -16.13 -4.02 -4.25
CA ARG A 87 -15.74 -3.63 -2.88
C ARG A 87 -14.23 -3.75 -2.66
N TRP A 88 -13.60 -4.81 -3.17
CA TRP A 88 -12.15 -4.99 -3.13
C TRP A 88 -11.40 -3.88 -3.87
N LEU A 89 -11.82 -3.58 -5.10
CA LEU A 89 -11.19 -2.56 -5.94
C LEU A 89 -11.43 -1.13 -5.44
N TYR A 90 -12.56 -0.87 -4.77
CA TYR A 90 -12.78 0.40 -4.08
C TYR A 90 -11.95 0.55 -2.81
N ARG A 91 -11.52 -0.56 -2.18
CA ARG A 91 -10.52 -0.55 -1.10
C ARG A 91 -9.10 -0.38 -1.66
N ASN A 92 -8.79 -1.01 -2.79
CA ASN A 92 -7.49 -0.93 -3.48
C ASN A 92 -7.60 -0.17 -4.79
N ARG A 93 -7.98 1.10 -4.70
CA ARG A 93 -8.07 1.95 -5.89
C ARG A 93 -6.68 2.05 -6.51
N ILE A 94 -6.64 1.95 -7.84
CA ILE A 94 -5.43 2.15 -8.66
C ILE A 94 -4.23 1.29 -8.23
N GLY A 95 -4.48 0.11 -7.64
CA GLY A 95 -3.43 -0.69 -7.00
C GLY A 95 -2.30 -1.08 -7.94
N TYR A 96 -2.61 -1.45 -9.18
CA TYR A 96 -1.64 -1.72 -10.24
C TYR A 96 -0.84 -0.47 -10.61
N PHE A 97 -1.49 0.69 -10.75
CA PHE A 97 -0.78 1.93 -11.06
C PHE A 97 0.19 2.32 -9.93
N SER A 98 -0.30 2.33 -8.68
CA SER A 98 0.49 2.70 -7.50
C SER A 98 1.66 1.76 -7.22
N SER A 99 1.61 0.50 -7.67
CA SER A 99 2.73 -0.45 -7.56
C SER A 99 3.64 -0.48 -8.79
N ARG A 100 3.07 -0.71 -9.98
CA ARG A 100 3.83 -1.04 -11.19
C ARG A 100 4.31 0.18 -11.96
N ILE A 101 3.60 1.30 -11.84
CA ILE A 101 3.92 2.52 -12.58
C ILE A 101 4.59 3.53 -11.65
N ASN A 102 3.92 3.88 -10.55
CA ASN A 102 4.41 4.89 -9.62
C ASN A 102 5.17 4.28 -8.42
N GLY A 103 5.13 2.97 -8.24
CA GLY A 103 5.75 2.29 -7.11
C GLY A 103 7.27 2.14 -7.21
N VAL A 104 7.83 1.36 -6.30
CA VAL A 104 9.26 1.02 -6.24
C VAL A 104 9.42 -0.48 -6.40
N LYS A 105 10.18 -0.92 -7.40
CA LYS A 105 10.54 -2.32 -7.54
C LYS A 105 11.62 -2.68 -6.53
N VAL A 106 11.41 -3.72 -5.71
CA VAL A 106 12.34 -4.07 -4.63
C VAL A 106 13.73 -4.41 -5.16
N SER A 107 13.80 -5.09 -6.31
CA SER A 107 15.07 -5.44 -6.98
C SER A 107 15.89 -4.23 -7.47
N GLU A 108 15.29 -3.03 -7.52
CA GLU A 108 15.96 -1.80 -7.94
C GLU A 108 16.48 -0.96 -6.77
N ILE A 109 16.21 -1.37 -5.52
CA ILE A 109 16.72 -0.71 -4.33
C ILE A 109 18.23 -0.95 -4.23
N GLU A 110 18.98 0.09 -3.86
CA GLU A 110 20.37 -0.02 -3.42
C GLU A 110 20.37 -0.32 -1.90
N PRO A 111 20.67 -1.56 -1.45
CA PRO A 111 20.47 -1.96 -0.05
C PRO A 111 21.30 -1.14 0.93
N SER A 112 22.57 -0.86 0.59
CA SER A 112 23.47 -0.01 1.40
C SER A 112 22.98 1.44 1.60
N SER A 113 21.99 1.90 0.82
CA SER A 113 21.43 3.25 0.88
C SER A 113 20.22 3.39 1.82
N VAL A 114 19.65 2.27 2.28
CA VAL A 114 18.47 2.27 3.15
C VAL A 114 18.82 2.93 4.48
N ARG A 115 18.05 3.96 4.86
CA ARG A 115 18.19 4.68 6.13
C ARG A 115 16.84 4.76 6.80
N VAL A 116 16.80 4.39 8.08
CA VAL A 116 15.60 4.45 8.91
C VAL A 116 15.76 5.49 10.00
N GLN A 117 14.67 6.21 10.28
CA GLN A 117 14.54 7.13 11.40
C GLN A 117 13.26 6.79 12.16
N GLY A 118 13.34 6.70 13.48
CA GLY A 118 12.22 6.26 14.32
C GLY A 118 12.14 4.73 14.43
N ASN A 119 10.94 4.21 14.66
CA ASN A 119 10.70 2.81 14.99
C ASN A 119 10.22 2.00 13.77
N PRO A 120 11.02 1.06 13.21
CA PRO A 120 10.58 0.18 12.11
C PRO A 120 9.29 -0.60 12.41
N LYS A 121 9.02 -0.87 13.69
CA LYS A 121 7.86 -1.63 14.18
C LYS A 121 6.68 -0.74 14.59
N VAL A 122 6.64 0.51 14.13
CA VAL A 122 5.58 1.49 14.45
C VAL A 122 4.18 0.97 14.13
N THR A 123 4.02 0.10 13.12
CA THR A 123 2.72 -0.49 12.75
C THR A 123 2.18 -1.45 13.80
N SER A 124 3.06 -2.08 14.58
CA SER A 124 2.70 -3.08 15.59
C SER A 124 2.15 -2.49 16.88
N ASN A 125 2.30 -1.17 17.11
CA ASN A 125 1.82 -0.55 18.35
C ASN A 125 0.30 -0.32 18.40
N GLY A 126 -0.42 -0.60 17.30
CA GLY A 126 -1.88 -0.51 17.26
C GLY A 126 -2.46 0.88 17.53
N GLY A 127 -1.64 1.94 17.45
CA GLY A 127 -2.03 3.31 17.82
C GLY A 127 -2.05 3.57 19.32
N ALA A 128 -1.55 2.66 20.17
CA ALA A 128 -1.48 2.83 21.62
C ALA A 128 -0.60 4.03 22.03
N VAL A 129 0.43 4.32 21.23
CA VAL A 129 1.36 5.44 21.42
C VAL A 129 1.57 6.23 20.12
N SER A 130 1.90 7.51 20.28
CA SER A 130 2.38 8.33 19.16
C SER A 130 3.79 7.94 18.80
N ASP A 131 4.01 7.55 17.55
CA ASP A 131 5.31 7.05 17.08
C ASP A 131 5.42 7.26 15.56
N PHE A 132 6.60 7.08 15.00
CA PHE A 132 6.82 7.22 13.56
C PHE A 132 7.95 6.34 13.06
N CYS A 133 7.90 6.04 11.77
CA CYS A 133 9.00 5.47 11.01
C CYS A 133 9.14 6.24 9.70
N LYS A 134 10.34 6.73 9.43
CA LYS A 134 10.70 7.28 8.13
C LYS A 134 11.80 6.43 7.53
N VAL A 135 11.57 5.93 6.33
CA VAL A 135 12.56 5.21 5.54
C VAL A 135 12.93 6.07 4.34
N THR A 136 14.21 6.18 4.04
CA THR A 136 14.71 6.79 2.80
C THR A 136 15.70 5.84 2.15
N LEU A 137 15.68 5.77 0.82
CA LEU A 137 16.60 4.93 0.06
C LEU A 137 16.92 5.56 -1.30
N LYS A 138 17.93 5.01 -1.97
CA LYS A 138 18.24 5.23 -3.37
C LYS A 138 17.90 3.99 -4.18
N LEU A 139 17.49 4.22 -5.41
CA LEU A 139 17.41 3.19 -6.44
C LEU A 139 18.75 3.10 -7.17
N LYS A 140 18.98 1.99 -7.86
CA LYS A 140 20.19 1.74 -8.67
C LYS A 140 20.44 2.81 -9.75
N ASP A 141 19.39 3.50 -10.20
CA ASP A 141 19.48 4.62 -11.14
C ASP A 141 19.76 5.99 -10.49
N GLY A 142 20.02 6.01 -9.17
CA GLY A 142 20.35 7.21 -8.40
C GLY A 142 19.13 8.02 -7.92
N ARG A 143 17.90 7.68 -8.32
CA ARG A 143 16.70 8.33 -7.79
C ARG A 143 16.54 8.02 -6.30
N SER A 144 16.07 8.99 -5.53
CA SER A 144 15.76 8.82 -4.10
C SER A 144 14.27 8.67 -3.86
N ARG A 145 13.91 7.89 -2.84
CA ARG A 145 12.54 7.63 -2.41
C ARG A 145 12.43 7.71 -0.90
N PHE A 146 11.24 8.02 -0.40
CA PHE A 146 10.96 8.06 1.03
C PHE A 146 9.61 7.42 1.37
N GLY A 147 9.48 6.89 2.56
CA GLY A 147 8.21 6.47 3.14
C GLY A 147 8.12 7.01 4.55
N LEU A 148 7.02 7.64 4.90
CA LEU A 148 6.76 8.12 6.26
C LEU A 148 5.47 7.52 6.78
N PHE A 149 5.59 6.71 7.82
CA PHE A 149 4.48 6.24 8.63
C PHE A 149 4.50 6.97 9.98
N LYS A 150 3.35 7.46 10.43
CA LYS A 150 3.23 8.16 11.71
C LYS A 150 1.88 7.86 12.37
N THR A 151 1.92 7.58 13.67
CA THR A 151 0.75 7.52 14.55
C THR A 151 0.73 8.73 15.47
N ILE A 152 -0.46 9.32 15.67
CA ILE A 152 -0.67 10.40 16.62
C ILE A 152 -1.81 9.99 17.54
N ARG A 153 -1.45 9.61 18.76
CA ARG A 153 -2.38 9.24 19.82
C ARG A 153 -3.14 10.46 20.33
N TYR A 154 -4.46 10.41 20.30
CA TYR A 154 -5.30 11.44 20.90
C TYR A 154 -5.42 11.27 22.42
N ARG A 155 -5.72 12.38 23.10
CA ARG A 155 -5.94 12.44 24.56
C ARG A 155 -7.37 12.94 24.84
N GLY A 156 -7.84 12.80 26.08
CA GLY A 156 -9.18 13.24 26.49
C GLY A 156 -10.29 12.41 25.87
N PHE A 157 -11.39 13.03 25.46
CA PHE A 157 -12.57 12.33 24.94
C PHE A 157 -12.32 11.50 23.66
N LEU A 158 -11.23 11.78 22.94
CA LEU A 158 -10.81 11.01 21.76
C LEU A 158 -9.76 9.94 22.07
N SER A 159 -9.53 9.60 23.35
CA SER A 159 -8.63 8.52 23.73
C SER A 159 -9.09 7.14 23.25
N GLY A 160 -10.22 6.97 22.56
CA GLY A 160 -10.49 5.71 21.82
C GLY A 160 -9.73 5.61 20.49
N PHE A 161 -9.10 6.70 20.04
CA PHE A 161 -8.71 6.89 18.65
C PHE A 161 -7.28 7.44 18.48
N TYR A 162 -6.78 7.32 17.26
CA TYR A 162 -5.51 7.89 16.83
C TYR A 162 -5.55 8.25 15.35
N CYS A 163 -4.72 9.22 14.96
CA CYS A 163 -4.47 9.52 13.56
C CYS A 163 -3.35 8.63 13.02
N ARG A 164 -3.59 7.97 11.88
CA ARG A 164 -2.58 7.22 11.13
C ARG A 164 -2.28 7.95 9.83
N ILE A 165 -1.01 8.27 9.60
CA ILE A 165 -0.52 8.91 8.39
C ILE A 165 0.45 7.94 7.73
N TYR A 166 0.27 7.67 6.44
CA TYR A 166 1.25 6.98 5.61
C TYR A 166 1.39 7.71 4.27
N VAL A 167 2.55 8.31 4.03
CA VAL A 167 2.83 9.10 2.81
C VAL A 167 4.16 8.69 2.15
N GLY A 168 4.25 8.85 0.83
CA GLY A 168 5.44 8.48 0.03
C GLY A 168 5.29 7.10 -0.59
N TRP A 169 6.20 6.19 -0.29
CA TRP A 169 6.14 4.78 -0.70
C TRP A 169 6.06 3.85 0.51
N LYS A 170 5.58 2.63 0.28
CA LYS A 170 5.45 1.58 1.32
C LYS A 170 6.80 0.97 1.77
N LEU A 171 7.77 1.83 2.08
CA LEU A 171 9.15 1.44 2.34
C LEU A 171 9.38 0.83 3.74
N LEU A 172 8.36 0.79 4.61
CA LEU A 172 8.49 0.10 5.90
C LEU A 172 8.77 -1.39 5.70
N ASP A 173 8.26 -1.97 4.60
CA ASP A 173 8.46 -3.37 4.23
C ASP A 173 9.93 -3.72 3.95
N VAL A 174 10.80 -2.71 3.75
CA VAL A 174 12.24 -2.89 3.52
C VAL A 174 13.09 -2.12 4.54
N ALA A 175 12.51 -1.70 5.66
CA ALA A 175 13.21 -0.87 6.64
C ALA A 175 14.49 -1.54 7.19
N GLU A 176 14.50 -2.87 7.28
CA GLU A 176 15.63 -3.67 7.80
C GLU A 176 16.54 -4.22 6.69
N MET A 177 16.30 -3.85 5.42
CA MET A 177 17.10 -4.30 4.28
C MET A 177 18.52 -3.74 4.34
N ASN A 178 19.50 -4.61 4.10
CA ASN A 178 20.91 -4.28 3.96
C ASN A 178 21.60 -5.28 2.99
N GLU A 179 22.90 -5.10 2.75
CA GLU A 179 23.64 -5.92 1.79
C GLU A 179 23.67 -7.42 2.13
N TYR A 180 23.54 -7.78 3.40
CA TYR A 180 23.65 -9.16 3.88
C TYR A 180 22.31 -9.91 3.88
N ASN A 181 21.19 -9.20 3.98
CA ASN A 181 19.85 -9.82 4.08
C ASN A 181 18.92 -9.47 2.90
N LYS A 182 19.37 -8.72 1.90
CA LYS A 182 18.56 -8.29 0.74
C LYS A 182 17.80 -9.41 0.06
N ASP A 183 18.39 -10.61 -0.02
CA ASP A 183 17.77 -11.75 -0.71
C ASP A 183 16.47 -12.19 -0.02
N THR A 184 16.35 -12.02 1.30
CA THR A 184 15.10 -12.31 2.05
C THR A 184 13.92 -11.43 1.62
N PHE A 185 14.22 -10.22 1.13
CA PHE A 185 13.21 -9.28 0.61
C PHE A 185 12.95 -9.46 -0.88
N LEU A 186 13.83 -10.18 -1.60
CA LEU A 186 13.70 -10.47 -3.03
C LEU A 186 13.03 -11.82 -3.28
N GLN A 187 13.19 -12.77 -2.35
CA GLN A 187 12.65 -14.13 -2.45
C GLN A 187 11.15 -14.23 -2.13
N SER A 188 10.59 -13.25 -1.42
CA SER A 188 9.15 -13.22 -1.17
C SER A 188 8.44 -12.66 -2.40
N ASP A 189 7.84 -13.54 -3.22
CA ASP A 189 6.95 -13.17 -4.32
C ASP A 189 5.82 -12.22 -3.89
N ASP A 190 5.50 -12.22 -2.59
CA ASP A 190 4.45 -11.41 -1.95
C ASP A 190 4.58 -9.90 -2.19
N LYS A 191 5.78 -9.34 -2.43
CA LYS A 191 5.98 -7.88 -2.53
C LYS A 191 7.08 -7.44 -3.49
N ALA A 192 7.09 -7.93 -4.73
CA ALA A 192 8.05 -7.47 -5.75
C ALA A 192 8.02 -5.93 -5.98
N PHE A 193 6.89 -5.28 -5.70
CA PHE A 193 6.69 -3.84 -5.85
C PHE A 193 6.11 -3.20 -4.57
N LEU A 194 6.70 -2.09 -4.13
CA LEU A 194 6.23 -1.28 -3.02
C LEU A 194 5.37 -0.13 -3.55
N LYS A 195 4.08 -0.13 -3.18
CA LYS A 195 3.11 0.88 -3.63
C LYS A 195 3.48 2.28 -3.14
N SER A 196 3.21 3.29 -3.95
CA SER A 196 3.02 4.66 -3.46
C SER A 196 1.80 4.72 -2.52
N VAL A 197 1.79 5.69 -1.61
CA VAL A 197 0.73 5.86 -0.61
C VAL A 197 0.64 7.32 -0.17
N TRP A 198 -0.58 7.81 0.02
CA TRP A 198 -0.85 9.14 0.56
C TRP A 198 -2.10 9.11 1.48
N ALA A 199 -2.11 8.15 2.41
CA ALA A 199 -3.26 7.91 3.27
C ALA A 199 -3.17 8.69 4.59
N VAL A 200 -4.26 9.38 4.94
CA VAL A 200 -4.48 9.97 6.26
C VAL A 200 -5.79 9.42 6.83
N ASN A 201 -5.70 8.67 7.92
CA ASN A 201 -6.84 8.12 8.64
C ASN A 201 -6.93 8.79 10.02
N PRO A 202 -7.71 9.86 10.19
CA PRO A 202 -7.72 10.64 11.43
C PRO A 202 -8.33 9.88 12.61
N PHE A 203 -9.29 8.97 12.38
CA PHE A 203 -10.05 8.30 13.44
C PHE A 203 -9.92 6.78 13.39
N LYS A 204 -8.69 6.26 13.38
CA LYS A 204 -8.47 4.82 13.60
C LYS A 204 -8.69 4.50 15.08
N ARG A 205 -9.37 3.40 15.40
CA ARG A 205 -9.53 2.91 16.77
C ARG A 205 -8.25 2.25 17.26
N VAL A 206 -7.88 2.49 18.52
CA VAL A 206 -6.75 1.81 19.15
C VAL A 206 -7.05 0.32 19.29
N GLN A 207 -6.07 -0.52 18.93
CA GLN A 207 -6.16 -1.97 19.12
C GLN A 207 -5.79 -2.29 20.58
N ASN A 208 -6.54 -3.20 21.21
CA ASN A 208 -6.42 -3.64 22.62
C ASN A 208 -7.06 -2.75 23.71
N GLU A 209 -8.02 -1.88 23.38
CA GLU A 209 -8.89 -1.20 24.39
C GLU A 209 -10.21 -1.95 24.64
N ARG A 210 -10.19 -3.30 24.68
CA ARG A 210 -11.34 -4.12 25.08
C ARG A 210 -10.95 -5.05 26.21
#